data_AF-A0A645CRB6-F1
#
_entry.id   AF-A0A645CRB6-F1
#
_cell.length_a   1.000
_cell.length_b   1.000
_cell.length_c   1.000
_cell.angle_alpha   90.00
_cell.angle_beta   90.00
_cell.angle_gamma   90.00
#
_symmetry.space_group_name_H-M   'P 1'
#
loop_
_entity.id
_entity.type
_entity.pdbx_description
1 polymer ?
#
loop_
_entity_poly.entity_id
_entity_poly.type
_entity_poly.pdbx_seq_one_letter_code
_entity_poly.pdbx_strand_id
1 'polypeptide(L)'
;MNDSMDALQSQFRQLRLVETANELPELFRKAEQASWTYRELVQEIVCFELRKREEKSIQKRLKWAKFPYHKTLTEFDLSDQTSLSKRQLTQLQELNWLEQQYNLIFLGPSGVGKTHLSIALGMEAIQKGFQVTFVTMGELLSLLKTEEFTRKAQVQLNRIRASDLVIIDDLMYMAMDQREATLFFHLINHLYERSSIILTSNKSPDQWGELLGDEGVAMAILDRILHRAEVVHMNEASYRMKHRQSMFVSESVQN
;
A
#
# COMPACT_ATOMS: atom_id res chain seq x y z
N MET A 1 43.02 21.21 11.91
CA MET A 1 42.60 20.01 11.15
C MET A 1 41.07 19.86 11.07
N ASN A 2 40.29 20.26 12.08
CA ASN A 2 38.81 20.22 12.02
C ASN A 2 38.18 21.07 10.89
N ASP A 3 38.80 22.20 10.53
CA ASP A 3 38.31 23.08 9.44
C ASP A 3 38.13 22.35 8.10
N SER A 4 38.95 21.35 7.79
CA SER A 4 38.86 20.64 6.51
C SER A 4 37.67 19.68 6.47
N MET A 5 37.32 19.07 7.60
CA MET A 5 36.21 18.12 7.66
C MET A 5 34.88 18.87 7.68
N ASP A 6 34.78 19.93 8.50
CA ASP A 6 33.57 20.75 8.59
C ASP A 6 33.25 21.43 7.25
N ALA A 7 34.28 21.91 6.54
CA ALA A 7 34.12 22.46 5.19
C ALA A 7 33.62 21.40 4.20
N LEU A 8 34.16 20.18 4.23
CA LEU A 8 33.73 19.09 3.37
C LEU A 8 32.28 18.66 3.65
N GLN A 9 31.90 18.53 4.93
CA GLN A 9 30.51 18.26 5.32
C GLN A 9 29.55 19.36 4.83
N SER A 10 29.96 20.62 4.92
CA SER A 10 29.18 21.76 4.39
C SER A 10 28.98 21.65 2.87
N GLN A 11 30.02 21.33 2.11
CA GLN A 11 29.94 21.10 0.66
C GLN A 11 28.99 19.93 0.32
N PHE A 12 29.06 18.82 1.05
CA PHE A 12 28.14 17.70 0.86
C PHE A 12 26.68 18.11 1.15
N ARG A 13 26.42 18.93 2.17
CA ARG A 13 25.08 19.46 2.45
C ARG A 13 24.58 20.35 1.30
N GLN A 14 25.43 21.18 0.70
CA GLN A 14 25.07 22.01 -0.47
C GLN A 14 24.70 21.14 -1.69
N LEU A 15 25.38 20.00 -1.86
CA LEU A 15 25.05 19.00 -2.89
C LEU A 15 23.82 18.13 -2.54
N ARG A 16 23.12 18.43 -1.44
CA ARG A 16 21.97 17.68 -0.92
C ARG A 16 22.32 16.24 -0.46
N LEU A 17 23.57 16.00 -0.07
CA LEU A 17 24.09 14.75 0.47
C LEU A 17 24.14 14.81 2.01
N VAL A 18 23.02 15.18 2.64
CA VAL A 18 22.99 15.54 4.07
C VAL A 18 23.33 14.36 4.99
N GLU A 19 22.84 13.16 4.68
CA GLU A 19 23.14 11.96 5.49
C GLU A 19 24.62 11.59 5.37
N THR A 20 25.14 11.60 4.14
CA THR A 20 26.55 11.32 3.87
C THR A 20 27.45 12.37 4.53
N ALA A 21 27.06 13.65 4.54
CA ALA A 21 27.75 14.70 5.29
C ALA A 21 27.91 14.32 6.76
N ASN A 22 26.87 13.79 7.39
CA ASN A 22 26.91 13.45 8.81
C ASN A 22 27.75 12.19 9.09
N GLU A 23 27.73 11.19 8.20
CA GLU A 23 28.46 9.91 8.35
C GLU A 23 29.92 9.98 7.83
N LEU A 24 30.29 11.03 7.09
CA LEU A 24 31.62 11.22 6.49
C LEU A 24 32.80 10.94 7.45
N PRO A 25 32.82 11.45 8.70
CA PRO A 25 33.91 11.16 9.64
C PRO A 25 34.07 9.66 9.94
N GLU A 26 32.96 8.94 10.10
CA GLU A 26 32.96 7.50 10.34
C GLU A 26 33.36 6.71 9.08
N LEU A 27 32.98 7.16 7.89
CA LEU A 27 33.41 6.55 6.63
C LEU A 27 34.93 6.67 6.43
N PHE A 28 35.51 7.83 6.70
CA PHE A 28 36.97 7.99 6.65
C PHE A 28 37.68 7.14 7.69
N ARG A 29 37.16 7.10 8.93
CA ARG A 29 37.71 6.24 9.99
C ARG A 29 37.70 4.76 9.59
N LYS A 30 36.59 4.27 9.00
CA LYS A 30 36.48 2.90 8.46
C LYS A 30 37.47 2.66 7.33
N ALA A 31 37.62 3.62 6.43
CA ALA A 31 38.56 3.53 5.31
C ALA A 31 40.02 3.44 5.77
N GLU A 32 40.41 4.23 6.78
CA GLU A 32 41.74 4.18 7.37
C GLU A 32 42.00 2.82 8.06
N GLN A 33 41.04 2.34 8.86
CA GLN A 33 41.16 1.06 9.57
C GLN A 33 41.26 -0.15 8.63
N ALA A 34 40.48 -0.14 7.55
CA ALA A 34 40.45 -1.21 6.56
C ALA A 34 41.45 -1.00 5.41
N SER A 35 42.25 0.06 5.44
CA SER A 35 43.22 0.44 4.39
C SER A 35 42.59 0.47 2.99
N TRP A 36 41.42 1.09 2.86
CA TRP A 36 40.71 1.20 1.57
C TRP A 36 41.51 2.00 0.55
N THR A 37 41.45 1.55 -0.70
CA THR A 37 41.87 2.32 -1.87
C THR A 37 40.94 3.52 -2.08
N TYR A 38 41.41 4.54 -2.81
CA TYR A 38 40.57 5.70 -3.16
C TYR A 38 39.27 5.29 -3.87
N ARG A 39 39.33 4.25 -4.72
CA ARG A 39 38.15 3.72 -5.41
C ARG A 39 37.14 3.12 -4.43
N GLU A 40 37.59 2.34 -3.47
CA GLU A 40 36.72 1.71 -2.46
C GLU A 40 36.06 2.75 -1.56
N LEU A 41 36.79 3.79 -1.14
CA LEU A 41 36.23 4.89 -0.38
C LEU A 41 35.12 5.62 -1.15
N VAL A 42 35.38 6.01 -2.41
CA VAL A 42 34.37 6.68 -3.24
C VAL A 42 33.17 5.78 -3.47
N GLN A 43 33.40 4.49 -3.72
CA GLN A 43 32.34 3.51 -3.88
C GLN A 43 31.46 3.40 -2.63
N GLU A 44 32.05 3.30 -1.43
CA GLU A 44 31.27 3.20 -0.20
C GLU A 44 30.48 4.48 0.09
N ILE A 45 31.06 5.67 -0.15
CA ILE A 45 30.36 6.95 -0.01
C ILE A 45 29.11 6.98 -0.91
N VAL A 46 29.26 6.60 -2.18
CA VAL A 46 28.14 6.56 -3.14
C VAL A 46 27.12 5.51 -2.74
N CYS A 47 27.55 4.30 -2.37
CA CYS A 47 26.66 3.23 -1.91
C CYS A 47 25.91 3.61 -0.63
N PHE A 48 26.53 4.33 0.29
CA PHE A 48 25.89 4.86 1.49
C PHE A 48 24.79 5.88 1.14
N GLU A 49 25.10 6.86 0.29
CA GLU A 49 24.10 7.85 -0.14
C GLU A 49 22.92 7.20 -0.85
N LEU A 50 23.18 6.26 -1.79
CA LEU A 50 22.12 5.57 -2.53
C LEU A 50 21.20 4.78 -1.58
N ARG A 51 21.76 4.04 -0.61
CA ARG A 51 20.96 3.34 0.41
C ARG A 51 20.10 4.32 1.22
N LYS A 52 20.68 5.43 1.68
CA LYS A 52 19.95 6.43 2.47
C LYS A 52 18.85 7.12 1.67
N ARG A 53 19.07 7.36 0.37
CA ARG A 53 18.04 7.90 -0.52
C ARG A 53 16.90 6.91 -0.72
N GLU A 54 17.20 5.63 -0.94
CA GLU A 54 16.17 4.60 -1.08
C GLU A 54 15.37 4.44 0.21
N GLU A 55 16.04 4.37 1.38
CA GLU A 55 15.38 4.35 2.69
C GLU A 55 14.42 5.54 2.85
N LYS A 56 14.85 6.77 2.54
CA LYS A 56 13.99 7.96 2.62
C LYS A 56 12.84 7.91 1.61
N SER A 57 13.08 7.38 0.42
CA SER A 57 12.05 7.20 -0.61
C SER A 57 10.96 6.24 -0.14
N ILE A 58 11.36 5.08 0.38
CA ILE A 58 10.48 4.08 0.97
C ILE A 58 9.68 4.68 2.12
N GLN A 59 10.32 5.35 3.07
CA GLN A 59 9.63 5.98 4.22
C GLN A 59 8.61 7.04 3.77
N LYS A 60 8.95 7.82 2.73
CA LYS A 60 8.05 8.80 2.14
C LYS A 60 6.84 8.13 1.49
N ARG A 61 7.05 7.10 0.67
CA ARG A 61 5.98 6.30 0.04
C ARG A 61 5.09 5.63 1.09
N LEU A 62 5.68 5.05 2.13
CA LEU A 62 4.98 4.44 3.26
C LEU A 62 4.05 5.44 3.97
N LYS A 63 4.56 6.64 4.26
CA LYS A 63 3.76 7.72 4.88
C LYS A 63 2.62 8.18 3.96
N TRP A 64 2.84 8.17 2.65
CA TRP A 64 1.83 8.57 1.67
C TRP A 64 0.76 7.51 1.45
N ALA A 65 1.12 6.23 1.59
CA ALA A 65 0.20 5.12 1.44
C ALA A 65 -0.89 5.06 2.49
N LYS A 66 -0.66 5.64 3.68
CA LYS A 66 -1.67 5.73 4.77
C LYS A 66 -2.27 4.37 5.18
N PHE A 67 -1.45 3.33 5.24
CA PHE A 67 -1.91 2.06 5.79
C PHE A 67 -2.40 2.23 7.23
N PRO A 68 -3.52 1.59 7.61
CA PRO A 68 -4.05 1.68 8.98
C PRO A 68 -3.14 0.98 9.99
N TYR A 69 -2.38 -0.01 9.53
CA TYR A 69 -1.40 -0.76 10.31
C TYR A 69 -0.35 -1.38 9.36
N HIS A 70 0.79 -1.82 9.90
CA HIS A 70 1.81 -2.50 9.13
C HIS A 70 1.62 -4.01 9.21
N LYS A 71 1.48 -4.65 8.04
CA LYS A 71 1.44 -6.10 7.89
C LYS A 71 2.28 -6.53 6.71
N THR A 72 3.02 -7.61 6.90
CA THR A 72 3.89 -8.21 5.87
C THR A 72 3.29 -9.51 5.35
N LEU A 73 3.74 -9.95 4.17
CA LEU A 73 3.32 -11.24 3.61
C LEU A 73 3.81 -12.42 4.46
N THR A 74 4.94 -12.27 5.15
CA THR A 74 5.48 -13.29 6.06
C THR A 74 4.62 -13.53 7.30
N GLU A 75 3.85 -12.53 7.72
CA GLU A 75 2.88 -12.67 8.83
C GLU A 75 1.55 -13.27 8.38
N PHE A 76 1.35 -13.49 7.08
CA PHE A 76 0.15 -14.10 6.55
C PHE A 76 0.25 -15.62 6.65
N ASP A 77 -0.43 -16.20 7.64
CA ASP A 77 -0.40 -17.64 7.87
C ASP A 77 -1.26 -18.38 6.83
N LEU A 78 -0.58 -19.01 5.86
CA LEU A 78 -1.20 -19.85 4.84
C LEU A 78 -1.81 -21.14 5.41
N SER A 79 -1.44 -21.57 6.62
CA SER A 79 -2.04 -22.77 7.22
C SER A 79 -3.52 -22.55 7.59
N ASP A 80 -3.89 -21.30 7.86
CA ASP A 80 -5.25 -20.87 8.19
C ASP A 80 -6.03 -20.38 6.95
N GLN A 81 -5.42 -20.44 5.76
CA GLN A 81 -5.90 -19.83 4.52
C GLN A 81 -5.68 -20.78 3.34
N THR A 82 -6.70 -21.56 2.98
CA THR A 82 -6.66 -22.52 1.85
C THR A 82 -6.97 -21.88 0.49
N SER A 83 -7.49 -20.66 0.48
CA SER A 83 -7.99 -19.96 -0.70
C SER A 83 -6.88 -19.52 -1.66
N LEU A 84 -5.65 -19.41 -1.16
CA LEU A 84 -4.48 -19.12 -1.97
C LEU A 84 -3.44 -20.21 -1.78
N SER A 85 -3.03 -20.83 -2.88
CA SER A 85 -1.85 -21.69 -2.86
C SER A 85 -0.59 -20.85 -2.61
N LYS A 86 0.44 -21.47 -2.00
CA LYS A 86 1.76 -20.83 -1.84
C LYS A 86 2.31 -20.29 -3.15
N ARG A 87 2.08 -21.02 -4.26
CA ARG A 87 2.47 -20.61 -5.61
C ARG A 87 1.79 -19.30 -6.04
N GLN A 88 0.47 -19.19 -5.84
CA GLN A 88 -0.27 -17.97 -6.15
C GLN A 88 0.19 -16.80 -5.29
N LEU A 89 0.45 -17.02 -3.99
CA LEU A 89 0.98 -15.97 -3.13
C LEU A 89 2.35 -15.46 -3.61
N THR A 90 3.25 -16.37 -3.99
CA THR A 90 4.55 -15.99 -4.56
C THR A 90 4.39 -15.21 -5.86
N GLN A 91 3.48 -15.63 -6.75
CA GLN A 91 3.19 -14.89 -7.98
C GLN A 91 2.63 -13.48 -7.71
N LEU A 92 1.80 -13.32 -6.69
CA LEU A 92 1.30 -12.01 -6.27
C LEU A 92 2.43 -11.14 -5.68
N GLN A 93 3.36 -11.74 -4.93
CA GLN A 93 4.53 -11.04 -4.38
C GLN A 93 5.51 -10.57 -5.46
N GLU A 94 5.55 -11.22 -6.63
CA GLU A 94 6.36 -10.77 -7.76
C GLU A 94 5.89 -9.44 -8.34
N LEU A 95 4.61 -9.05 -8.13
CA LEU A 95 4.02 -7.80 -8.61
C LEU A 95 4.01 -7.63 -10.13
N ASN A 96 4.22 -8.70 -10.90
CA ASN A 96 4.07 -8.70 -12.37
C ASN A 96 2.67 -8.25 -12.79
N TRP A 97 1.65 -8.58 -11.99
CA TRP A 97 0.27 -8.14 -12.18
C TRP A 97 0.15 -6.62 -12.10
N LEU A 98 0.91 -5.97 -11.21
CA LEU A 98 0.88 -4.52 -11.02
C LEU A 98 1.54 -3.80 -12.21
N GLU A 99 2.69 -4.30 -12.67
CA GLU A 99 3.37 -3.80 -13.87
C GLU A 99 2.51 -3.93 -15.13
N GLN A 100 1.73 -5.02 -15.20
CA GLN A 100 0.79 -5.27 -16.27
C GLN A 100 -0.54 -4.54 -16.08
N GLN A 101 -0.76 -3.81 -14.98
CA GLN A 101 -1.99 -3.08 -14.67
C GLN A 101 -3.23 -3.99 -14.52
N TYR A 102 -3.05 -5.16 -13.91
CA TYR A 102 -4.13 -6.01 -13.45
C TYR A 102 -4.65 -5.56 -12.08
N ASN A 103 -5.95 -5.67 -11.88
CA ASN A 103 -6.62 -5.45 -10.62
C ASN A 103 -6.70 -6.75 -9.82
N LEU A 104 -6.74 -6.65 -8.50
CA LEU A 104 -7.01 -7.78 -7.61
C LEU A 104 -8.29 -7.52 -6.85
N ILE A 105 -9.17 -8.52 -6.81
CA ILE A 105 -10.43 -8.42 -6.07
C ILE A 105 -10.46 -9.52 -5.03
N PHE A 106 -10.39 -9.14 -3.76
CA PHE A 106 -10.50 -10.06 -2.63
C PHE A 106 -11.94 -10.10 -2.14
N LEU A 107 -12.56 -11.27 -2.23
CA LEU A 107 -13.94 -11.51 -1.83
C LEU A 107 -14.02 -12.48 -0.67
N GLY A 108 -14.88 -12.24 0.32
CA GLY A 108 -15.07 -13.19 1.43
C GLY A 108 -15.66 -12.56 2.70
N PRO A 109 -16.04 -13.34 3.71
CA PRO A 109 -16.63 -12.82 4.95
C PRO A 109 -15.64 -11.98 5.76
N SER A 110 -16.13 -11.32 6.81
CA SER A 110 -15.28 -10.45 7.64
C SER A 110 -14.23 -11.24 8.43
N GLY A 111 -13.01 -10.70 8.49
CA GLY A 111 -11.92 -11.26 9.28
C GLY A 111 -11.19 -12.45 8.65
N VAL A 112 -11.38 -12.71 7.36
CA VAL A 112 -10.61 -13.72 6.59
C VAL A 112 -9.28 -13.20 6.01
N GLY A 113 -8.83 -12.00 6.39
CA GLY A 113 -7.51 -11.51 5.97
C GLY A 113 -7.43 -10.75 4.64
N LYS A 114 -8.55 -10.42 3.98
CA LYS A 114 -8.59 -9.61 2.73
C LYS A 114 -7.76 -8.30 2.84
N THR A 115 -8.06 -7.50 3.87
CA THR A 115 -7.36 -6.23 4.13
C THR A 115 -5.89 -6.46 4.49
N HIS A 116 -5.58 -7.53 5.23
CA HIS A 116 -4.19 -7.88 5.57
C HIS A 116 -3.39 -8.16 4.30
N LEU A 117 -3.90 -9.03 3.43
CA LEU A 117 -3.23 -9.38 2.18
C LEU A 117 -3.06 -8.16 1.27
N SER A 118 -4.08 -7.30 1.19
CA SER A 118 -4.02 -6.04 0.43
C SER A 118 -2.92 -5.11 0.92
N ILE A 119 -2.82 -4.92 2.25
CA ILE A 119 -1.77 -4.13 2.88
C ILE A 119 -0.40 -4.77 2.65
N ALA A 120 -0.29 -6.09 2.81
CA ALA A 120 0.96 -6.80 2.65
C ALA A 120 1.52 -6.72 1.22
N LEU A 121 0.66 -6.84 0.20
CA LEU A 121 1.03 -6.60 -1.20
C LEU A 121 1.38 -5.14 -1.45
N GLY A 122 0.64 -4.19 -0.86
CA GLY A 122 0.96 -2.77 -0.93
C GLY A 122 2.33 -2.44 -0.31
N MET A 123 2.69 -3.09 0.80
CA MET A 123 4.00 -2.94 1.43
C MET A 123 5.11 -3.45 0.52
N GLU A 124 4.94 -4.63 -0.10
CA GLU A 124 5.89 -5.16 -1.09
C GLU A 124 6.04 -4.19 -2.28
N ALA A 125 4.94 -3.62 -2.77
CA ALA A 125 4.97 -2.66 -3.87
C ALA A 125 5.76 -1.39 -3.52
N ILE A 126 5.62 -0.88 -2.29
CA ILE A 126 6.42 0.26 -1.83
C ILE A 126 7.92 -0.06 -1.77
N GLN A 127 8.28 -1.29 -1.38
CA GLN A 127 9.67 -1.74 -1.35
C GLN A 127 10.26 -1.82 -2.77
N LYS A 128 9.46 -2.24 -3.76
CA LYS A 128 9.89 -2.32 -5.16
C LYS A 128 9.91 -0.98 -5.91
N GLY A 129 9.40 0.09 -5.33
CA GLY A 129 9.47 1.41 -5.97
C GLY A 129 8.12 2.09 -6.18
N PHE A 130 7.02 1.35 -6.10
CA PHE A 130 5.70 1.80 -6.53
C PHE A 130 5.04 2.74 -5.52
N GLN A 131 4.32 3.72 -6.05
CA GLN A 131 3.46 4.61 -5.28
C GLN A 131 2.15 3.90 -4.98
N VAL A 132 1.86 3.71 -3.70
CA VAL A 132 0.66 3.02 -3.23
C VAL A 132 -0.19 3.99 -2.42
N THR A 133 -1.51 3.91 -2.55
CA THR A 133 -2.45 4.58 -1.63
C THR A 133 -3.47 3.57 -1.11
N PHE A 134 -3.67 3.54 0.20
CA PHE A 134 -4.76 2.84 0.88
C PHE A 134 -5.86 3.83 1.27
N VAL A 135 -7.10 3.46 1.00
CA VAL A 135 -8.29 4.24 1.39
C VAL A 135 -9.46 3.30 1.62
N THR A 136 -10.27 3.54 2.64
CA THR A 136 -11.55 2.82 2.79
C THR A 136 -12.59 3.41 1.85
N MET A 137 -13.60 2.65 1.43
CA MET A 137 -14.64 3.17 0.53
C MET A 137 -15.35 4.40 1.13
N GLY A 138 -15.65 4.38 2.44
CA GLY A 138 -16.28 5.50 3.13
C GLY A 138 -15.41 6.77 3.14
N GLU A 139 -14.10 6.63 3.40
CA GLU A 139 -13.16 7.76 3.31
C GLU A 139 -13.05 8.29 1.87
N LEU A 140 -13.02 7.39 0.88
CA LEU A 140 -12.93 7.73 -0.52
C LEU A 140 -14.12 8.58 -0.97
N LEU A 141 -15.35 8.16 -0.63
CA LEU A 141 -16.56 8.90 -0.95
C LEU A 141 -16.56 10.28 -0.28
N SER A 142 -16.13 10.37 0.98
CA SER A 142 -15.97 11.66 1.68
C SER A 142 -14.98 12.58 0.96
N LEU A 143 -13.85 12.05 0.50
CA LEU A 143 -12.86 12.81 -0.27
C LEU A 143 -13.44 13.30 -1.61
N LEU A 144 -14.11 12.42 -2.35
CA LEU A 144 -14.73 12.75 -3.64
C LEU A 144 -15.80 13.84 -3.50
N LYS A 145 -16.68 13.74 -2.49
CA LYS A 145 -17.70 14.78 -2.21
C LYS A 145 -17.11 16.13 -1.84
N THR A 146 -15.94 16.14 -1.20
CA THR A 146 -15.33 17.35 -0.63
C THR A 146 -14.18 17.91 -1.47
N GLU A 147 -13.93 17.35 -2.66
CA GLU A 147 -12.82 17.76 -3.55
C GLU A 147 -12.87 19.25 -3.89
N GLU A 148 -14.04 19.74 -4.30
CA GLU A 148 -14.26 21.14 -4.69
C GLU A 148 -14.23 22.11 -3.51
N PHE A 149 -14.45 21.61 -2.29
CA PHE A 149 -14.63 22.44 -1.10
C PHE A 149 -13.37 22.52 -0.24
N THR A 150 -12.46 21.54 -0.33
CA THR A 150 -11.30 21.48 0.56
C THR A 150 -9.99 21.14 -0.16
N ARG A 151 -8.97 21.97 0.07
CA ARG A 151 -7.60 21.72 -0.41
C ARG A 151 -7.06 20.36 0.08
N LYS A 152 -7.46 19.95 1.29
CA LYS A 152 -7.05 18.67 1.88
C LYS A 152 -7.59 17.47 1.08
N ALA A 153 -8.83 17.53 0.60
CA ALA A 153 -9.39 16.48 -0.26
C ALA A 153 -8.69 16.46 -1.62
N GLN A 154 -8.51 17.63 -2.25
CA GLN A 154 -7.84 17.74 -3.54
C GLN A 154 -6.41 17.20 -3.53
N VAL A 155 -5.63 17.50 -2.48
CA VAL A 155 -4.27 16.96 -2.31
C VAL A 155 -4.28 15.43 -2.17
N GLN A 156 -5.26 14.86 -1.47
CA GLN A 156 -5.36 13.42 -1.29
C GLN A 156 -5.83 12.70 -2.56
N LEU A 157 -6.84 13.23 -3.25
CA LEU A 157 -7.32 12.67 -4.51
C LEU A 157 -6.26 12.75 -5.61
N ASN A 158 -5.48 13.83 -5.68
CA ASN A 158 -4.35 13.91 -6.61
C ASN A 158 -3.28 12.86 -6.31
N ARG A 159 -3.10 12.45 -5.05
CA ARG A 159 -2.20 11.33 -4.71
C ARG A 159 -2.79 9.99 -5.13
N ILE A 160 -4.08 9.77 -4.90
CA ILE A 160 -4.77 8.56 -5.36
C ILE A 160 -4.63 8.44 -6.88
N ARG A 161 -4.92 9.51 -7.63
CA ARG A 161 -4.79 9.58 -9.10
C ARG A 161 -3.37 9.36 -9.61
N ALA A 162 -2.35 9.71 -8.82
CA ALA A 162 -0.94 9.56 -9.17
C ALA A 162 -0.33 8.22 -8.69
N SER A 163 -1.10 7.37 -8.00
CA SER A 163 -0.59 6.11 -7.45
C SER A 163 -0.51 5.03 -8.54
N ASP A 164 0.52 4.20 -8.48
CA ASP A 164 0.63 2.99 -9.31
C ASP A 164 -0.33 1.90 -8.82
N LEU A 165 -0.61 1.88 -7.51
CA LEU A 165 -1.54 0.97 -6.86
C LEU A 165 -2.51 1.71 -5.93
N VAL A 166 -3.81 1.50 -6.12
CA VAL A 166 -4.85 2.00 -5.22
C VAL A 166 -5.53 0.83 -4.52
N ILE A 167 -5.44 0.77 -3.19
CA ILE A 167 -6.16 -0.21 -2.38
C ILE A 167 -7.42 0.46 -1.84
N ILE A 168 -8.57 -0.04 -2.31
CA ILE A 168 -9.91 0.38 -1.89
C ILE A 168 -10.47 -0.72 -0.98
N ASP A 169 -10.42 -0.46 0.32
CA ASP A 169 -10.83 -1.43 1.34
C ASP A 169 -12.31 -1.24 1.72
N ASP A 170 -12.96 -2.36 2.03
CA ASP A 170 -14.34 -2.44 2.47
C ASP A 170 -15.30 -1.70 1.54
N LEU A 171 -15.50 -2.21 0.31
CA LEU A 171 -16.50 -1.72 -0.64
C LEU A 171 -17.96 -1.86 -0.13
N MET A 172 -18.14 -2.22 1.13
CA MET A 172 -19.41 -2.55 1.75
C MET A 172 -19.73 -1.55 2.85
N TYR A 173 -21.02 -1.21 2.96
CA TYR A 173 -21.72 -0.36 3.94
C TYR A 173 -22.32 0.95 3.46
N MET A 174 -22.13 1.37 2.20
CA MET A 174 -22.84 2.56 1.68
C MET A 174 -23.52 2.24 0.37
N ALA A 175 -24.86 2.22 0.38
CA ALA A 175 -25.62 2.44 -0.84
C ALA A 175 -25.22 3.83 -1.34
N MET A 176 -24.60 3.89 -2.51
CA MET A 176 -24.18 5.16 -3.09
C MET A 176 -25.40 5.88 -3.65
N ASP A 177 -25.48 7.18 -3.37
CA ASP A 177 -26.35 8.07 -4.13
C ASP A 177 -25.85 8.21 -5.57
N GLN A 178 -26.70 8.65 -6.49
CA GLN A 178 -26.35 8.75 -7.92
C GLN A 178 -25.14 9.68 -8.16
N ARG A 179 -24.96 10.70 -7.32
CA ARG A 179 -23.83 11.63 -7.43
C ARG A 179 -22.54 10.95 -6.96
N GLU A 180 -22.57 10.20 -5.87
CA GLU A 180 -21.45 9.37 -5.39
C GLU A 180 -21.00 8.37 -6.44
N ALA A 181 -21.95 7.64 -7.04
CA ALA A 181 -21.66 6.67 -8.09
C ALA A 181 -20.99 7.34 -9.30
N THR A 182 -21.47 8.52 -9.70
CA THR A 182 -20.88 9.30 -10.80
C THR A 182 -19.46 9.77 -10.47
N LEU A 183 -19.22 10.29 -9.26
CA LEU A 183 -17.89 10.71 -8.82
C LEU A 183 -16.91 9.54 -8.73
N PHE A 184 -17.37 8.40 -8.21
CA PHE A 184 -16.58 7.18 -8.14
C PHE A 184 -16.27 6.65 -9.54
N PHE A 185 -17.23 6.66 -10.46
CA PHE A 185 -17.02 6.34 -11.86
C PHE A 185 -15.92 7.19 -12.50
N HIS A 186 -15.92 8.51 -12.29
CA HIS A 186 -14.88 9.38 -12.83
C HIS A 186 -13.49 9.03 -12.30
N LEU A 187 -13.39 8.65 -11.02
CA LEU A 187 -12.14 8.17 -10.45
C LEU A 187 -11.70 6.84 -11.09
N ILE A 188 -12.59 5.84 -11.14
CA ILE A 188 -12.27 4.53 -11.74
C ILE A 188 -11.87 4.70 -13.21
N ASN A 189 -12.57 5.54 -13.97
CA ASN A 189 -12.23 5.84 -15.36
C ASN A 189 -10.88 6.56 -15.49
N HIS A 190 -10.46 7.34 -14.49
CA HIS A 190 -9.12 7.94 -14.47
C HIS A 190 -8.02 6.89 -14.21
N LEU A 191 -8.29 5.93 -13.32
CA LEU A 191 -7.32 4.89 -12.92
C LEU A 191 -7.21 3.76 -13.95
N TYR A 192 -8.27 3.52 -14.72
CA TYR A 192 -8.34 2.49 -15.75
C TYR A 192 -7.14 2.56 -16.72
N GLU A 193 -6.41 1.43 -16.87
CA GLU A 193 -5.18 1.29 -17.67
C GLU A 193 -4.03 2.26 -17.28
N ARG A 194 -4.08 2.83 -16.07
CA ARG A 194 -3.02 3.68 -15.52
C ARG A 194 -2.50 3.19 -14.18
N SER A 195 -3.40 2.69 -13.36
CA SER A 195 -3.12 2.21 -12.00
C SER A 195 -3.78 0.86 -11.80
N SER A 196 -3.12 0.00 -11.02
CA SER A 196 -3.75 -1.23 -10.54
C SER A 196 -4.63 -0.92 -9.33
N ILE A 197 -5.72 -1.66 -9.17
CA ILE A 197 -6.65 -1.51 -8.06
C ILE A 197 -6.69 -2.84 -7.28
N ILE A 198 -6.49 -2.77 -5.96
CA ILE A 198 -6.92 -3.84 -5.06
C ILE A 198 -8.25 -3.43 -4.44
N LEU A 199 -9.24 -4.30 -4.51
CA LEU A 199 -10.56 -4.06 -3.94
C LEU A 199 -10.92 -5.20 -2.98
N THR A 200 -11.33 -4.86 -1.77
CA THR A 200 -11.84 -5.85 -0.80
C THR A 200 -13.35 -5.71 -0.64
N SER A 201 -14.06 -6.85 -0.65
CA SER A 201 -15.51 -6.88 -0.44
C SER A 201 -15.95 -8.17 0.23
N ASN A 202 -17.07 -8.12 0.94
CA ASN A 202 -17.79 -9.30 1.43
C ASN A 202 -19.05 -9.65 0.62
N LYS A 203 -19.28 -8.97 -0.51
CA LYS A 203 -20.32 -9.30 -1.50
C LYS A 203 -19.70 -9.69 -2.84
N SER A 204 -20.39 -10.56 -3.59
CA SER A 204 -19.97 -10.88 -4.96
C SER A 204 -20.18 -9.68 -5.90
N PRO A 205 -19.46 -9.61 -7.04
CA PRO A 205 -19.61 -8.53 -8.02
C PRO A 205 -21.06 -8.35 -8.52
N ASP A 206 -21.82 -9.43 -8.65
CA ASP A 206 -23.23 -9.41 -9.08
C ASP A 206 -24.10 -8.56 -8.14
N GLN A 207 -23.72 -8.48 -6.86
CA GLN A 207 -24.45 -7.73 -5.84
C GLN A 207 -23.98 -6.27 -5.73
N TRP A 208 -22.98 -5.85 -6.51
CA TRP A 208 -22.50 -4.47 -6.51
C TRP A 208 -23.40 -3.55 -7.33
N GLY A 209 -24.15 -4.08 -8.30
CA GLY A 209 -25.16 -3.33 -9.06
C GLY A 209 -26.16 -2.62 -8.14
N GLU A 210 -26.68 -3.34 -7.14
CA GLU A 210 -27.60 -2.80 -6.14
C GLU A 210 -26.95 -1.75 -5.21
N LEU A 211 -25.63 -1.81 -5.01
CA LEU A 211 -24.91 -0.89 -4.12
C LEU A 211 -24.64 0.47 -4.77
N LEU A 212 -24.53 0.51 -6.10
CA LEU A 212 -24.09 1.68 -6.85
C LEU A 212 -25.26 2.60 -7.27
N GLY A 213 -26.50 2.29 -6.87
CA GLY A 213 -27.67 3.16 -6.97
C GLY A 213 -28.23 3.36 -8.39
N ASP A 214 -27.38 3.30 -9.42
CA ASP A 214 -27.69 3.42 -10.84
C ASP A 214 -27.07 2.24 -11.59
N GLU A 215 -27.91 1.38 -12.17
CA GLU A 215 -27.49 0.14 -12.84
C GLU A 215 -26.56 0.40 -14.03
N GLY A 216 -26.77 1.50 -14.77
CA GLY A 216 -25.93 1.85 -15.92
C GLY A 216 -24.52 2.28 -15.50
N VAL A 217 -24.42 3.17 -14.52
CA VAL A 217 -23.12 3.59 -13.96
C VAL A 217 -22.42 2.41 -13.28
N ALA A 218 -23.16 1.57 -12.57
CA ALA A 218 -22.65 0.39 -11.91
C ALA A 218 -21.96 -0.57 -12.90
N MET A 219 -22.65 -0.89 -14.00
CA MET A 219 -22.10 -1.74 -15.06
C MET A 219 -20.86 -1.13 -15.69
N ALA A 220 -20.84 0.19 -15.91
CA ALA A 220 -19.68 0.88 -16.47
C ALA A 220 -18.46 0.88 -15.54
N ILE A 221 -18.66 0.93 -14.22
CA ILE A 221 -17.60 0.79 -13.21
C ILE A 221 -17.09 -0.65 -13.19
N LEU A 222 -18.00 -1.62 -13.10
CA LEU A 222 -17.67 -3.04 -13.05
C LEU A 222 -16.90 -3.49 -14.29
N ASP A 223 -17.33 -3.08 -15.47
CA ASP A 223 -16.66 -3.36 -16.75
C ASP A 223 -15.17 -2.96 -16.70
N ARG A 224 -14.87 -1.73 -16.26
CA ARG A 224 -13.49 -1.23 -16.15
C ARG A 224 -12.66 -1.95 -15.09
N ILE A 225 -13.26 -2.24 -13.93
CA ILE A 225 -12.55 -2.92 -12.85
C ILE A 225 -12.28 -4.38 -13.23
N LEU A 226 -13.26 -5.07 -13.80
CA LEU A 226 -13.22 -6.52 -14.08
C LEU A 226 -12.54 -6.87 -15.40
N HIS A 227 -12.42 -5.94 -16.35
CA HIS A 227 -11.78 -6.21 -17.65
C HIS A 227 -10.39 -6.84 -17.50
N ARG A 228 -9.60 -6.38 -16.53
CA ARG A 228 -8.28 -6.93 -16.21
C ARG A 228 -8.18 -7.19 -14.72
N ALA A 229 -8.95 -8.14 -14.20
CA ALA A 229 -8.94 -8.48 -12.78
C ALA A 229 -8.70 -9.96 -12.52
N GLU A 230 -7.99 -10.25 -11.44
CA GLU A 230 -7.98 -11.56 -10.81
C GLU A 230 -8.85 -11.52 -9.55
N VAL A 231 -9.83 -12.43 -9.49
CA VAL A 231 -10.77 -12.54 -8.38
C VAL A 231 -10.33 -13.67 -7.46
N VAL A 232 -10.06 -13.34 -6.20
CA VAL A 232 -9.63 -14.29 -5.18
C VAL A 232 -10.73 -14.40 -4.12
N HIS A 233 -11.35 -15.57 -4.05
CA HIS A 233 -12.38 -15.89 -3.06
C HIS A 233 -11.74 -16.48 -1.80
N MET A 234 -11.86 -15.77 -0.68
CA MET A 234 -11.34 -16.12 0.65
C MET A 234 -12.49 -16.62 1.53
N ASN A 235 -12.75 -17.93 1.52
CA ASN A 235 -13.96 -18.53 2.12
C ASN A 235 -13.74 -19.13 3.51
N GLU A 236 -12.61 -18.86 4.17
CA GLU A 236 -12.27 -19.46 5.46
C GLU A 236 -13.07 -18.90 6.64
N ALA A 237 -12.95 -19.61 7.77
CA ALA A 237 -13.42 -19.11 9.06
C ALA A 237 -12.68 -17.81 9.44
N SER A 238 -13.38 -16.92 10.15
CA SER A 238 -12.82 -15.64 10.56
C SER A 238 -11.61 -15.83 11.48
N TYR A 239 -10.43 -15.38 11.04
CA TYR A 239 -9.19 -15.39 11.82
C TYR A 239 -9.36 -14.67 13.15
N ARG A 240 -10.09 -13.54 13.14
CA ARG A 240 -10.40 -12.73 14.35
C ARG A 240 -11.21 -13.50 15.38
N MET A 241 -12.11 -14.38 14.93
CA MET A 241 -12.91 -15.22 15.83
C MET A 241 -12.11 -16.41 16.35
N LYS A 242 -11.28 -17.02 15.50
CA LYS A 242 -10.37 -18.11 15.90
C LYS A 242 -9.38 -17.66 16.98
N HIS A 243 -8.85 -16.45 16.84
CA HIS A 243 -7.88 -15.86 17.78
C HIS A 243 -8.54 -14.87 18.75
N ARG A 244 -9.84 -15.03 19.01
CA ARG A 244 -10.58 -14.16 19.95
C ARG A 244 -9.96 -14.28 21.34
N GLN A 245 -9.42 -13.19 21.84
CA GLN A 245 -9.00 -13.09 23.24
C GLN A 245 -10.21 -12.68 24.08
N SER A 246 -10.50 -13.48 25.12
CA SER A 246 -11.49 -13.11 26.15
C SER A 246 -10.77 -12.37 27.26
N MET A 247 -11.29 -11.20 27.64
CA MET A 247 -10.80 -10.47 28.82
C MET A 247 -11.17 -11.16 30.13
N PHE A 248 -12.24 -11.97 30.12
CA PHE A 248 -12.64 -12.75 31.27
C PHE A 248 -12.08 -14.17 31.13
N VAL A 249 -11.24 -14.56 32.08
CA VAL A 249 -10.95 -15.97 32.35
C VAL A 249 -12.27 -16.58 32.80
N SER A 250 -12.68 -17.70 32.20
CA SER A 250 -13.88 -18.42 32.60
C SER A 250 -13.68 -19.03 33.99
N GLU A 251 -13.85 -18.25 35.04
CA GLU A 251 -14.18 -18.80 36.35
C GLU A 251 -15.62 -19.29 36.26
N SER A 252 -15.78 -20.60 36.25
CA SER A 252 -17.07 -21.24 36.41
C SER A 252 -17.68 -20.75 37.72
N VAL A 253 -18.69 -19.88 37.65
CA VAL A 253 -19.56 -19.59 38.78
C VAL A 253 -20.34 -20.88 39.05
N GLN A 254 -19.82 -21.72 39.94
CA GLN A 254 -20.56 -22.81 40.54
C GLN A 254 -21.57 -22.17 41.49
N ASN A 255 -22.85 -22.27 41.12
CA ASN A 255 -23.97 -22.08 42.05
C ASN A 255 -24.15 -23.33 42.91
#